data_AF-A0A349EDF3-F1
#
_entry.id   AF-A0A349EDF3-F1
#
_cell.length_a   1.000
_cell.length_b   1.000
_cell.length_c   1.000
_cell.angle_alpha   90.00
_cell.angle_beta   90.00
_cell.angle_gamma   90.00
#
_symmetry.space_group_name_H-M   'P 1'
#
loop_
_entity.id
_entity.type
_entity.pdbx_description
1 polymer ?
#
loop_
_entity_poly.entity_id
_entity_poly.type
_entity_poly.pdbx_seq_one_letter_code
_entity_poly.pdbx_strand_id
1 'polypeptide(L)'
;MSSPTVAHIPRQLPLRIHIATLFITLILILGGAVIWNDHIGTTRLMLQAEDERFERIADRTSQYLHNLFTPVVITVELLGWQKLVQATSLEERLTSLPYLRKALEQAPHLSALFIGYDDGDFFLLRPLPDDSPLRQTLNTPESARYLVQSMERDAPGAATGTYLFYDAQLNVLHRELRPDYQFDPRQRPWYQMALGQVERTYTESYLFFTTHEVGATLAQRTAAGTSVVGADLTLRQISTVLATSRFLPSA
;
A
#
# COMPACT_ATOMS: atom_id res chain seq x y z
N MET A 1 5.63 37.33 -101.71
CA MET A 1 6.93 37.67 -101.07
C MET A 1 6.73 38.99 -100.33
N SER A 2 6.86 39.15 -99.02
CA SER A 2 7.29 38.26 -97.93
C SER A 2 6.81 38.89 -96.60
N SER A 3 6.30 38.08 -95.67
CA SER A 3 5.83 38.50 -94.33
C SER A 3 7.00 38.91 -93.41
N PRO A 4 6.85 39.90 -92.50
CA PRO A 4 7.84 40.12 -91.46
C PRO A 4 7.59 39.19 -90.26
N THR A 5 8.62 38.43 -89.95
CA THR A 5 8.78 37.49 -88.84
C THR A 5 8.71 38.21 -87.49
N VAL A 6 7.91 37.69 -86.56
CA VAL A 6 7.85 38.13 -85.16
C VAL A 6 9.16 37.75 -84.45
N ALA A 7 9.91 38.74 -83.98
CA ALA A 7 11.11 38.53 -83.20
C ALA A 7 10.74 38.14 -81.75
N HIS A 8 11.02 36.90 -81.37
CA HIS A 8 11.00 36.48 -79.96
C HIS A 8 12.21 37.08 -79.24
N ILE A 9 11.99 38.11 -78.42
CA ILE A 9 13.01 38.65 -77.52
C ILE A 9 13.24 37.62 -76.40
N PRO A 10 14.44 37.02 -76.26
CA PRO A 10 14.73 36.16 -75.13
C PRO A 10 14.73 37.00 -73.85
N ARG A 11 13.86 36.66 -72.90
CA ARG A 11 13.89 37.24 -71.55
C ARG A 11 15.20 36.83 -70.88
N GLN A 12 16.23 37.65 -71.04
CA GLN A 12 17.44 37.55 -70.22
C GLN A 12 17.06 37.99 -68.81
N LEU A 13 16.67 37.02 -67.99
CA LEU A 13 16.40 37.27 -66.58
C LEU A 13 17.68 37.81 -65.94
N PRO A 14 17.66 38.99 -65.31
CA PRO A 14 18.85 39.58 -64.70
C PRO A 14 19.50 38.56 -63.76
N LEU A 15 20.83 38.48 -63.77
CA LEU A 15 21.64 37.52 -63.00
C LEU A 15 21.19 37.40 -61.52
N ARG A 16 20.69 38.50 -60.96
CA ARG A 16 20.11 38.58 -59.60
C ARG A 16 18.94 37.61 -59.37
N ILE A 17 18.10 37.38 -60.38
CA ILE A 17 16.95 36.45 -60.28
C ILE A 17 17.44 35.01 -60.22
N HIS A 18 18.44 34.62 -61.02
CA HIS A 18 19.01 33.27 -60.97
C HIS A 18 19.65 32.96 -59.62
N ILE A 19 20.42 33.92 -59.08
CA ILE A 19 21.04 33.80 -57.75
C ILE A 19 19.96 33.71 -56.66
N ALA A 20 18.92 34.55 -56.72
CA ALA A 20 17.82 34.53 -55.76
C ALA A 20 17.04 33.21 -55.79
N THR A 21 16.71 32.68 -56.98
CA THR A 21 16.02 31.39 -57.11
C THR A 21 16.87 30.23 -56.59
N LEU A 22 18.19 30.27 -56.82
CA LEU A 22 19.10 29.24 -56.33
C LEU A 22 19.17 29.25 -54.80
N PHE A 23 19.28 30.44 -54.19
CA PHE A 23 19.25 30.58 -52.73
C PHE A 23 17.94 30.14 -52.11
N ILE A 24 16.79 30.51 -52.69
CA ILE A 24 15.46 30.10 -52.21
C ILE A 24 15.33 28.57 -52.28
N THR A 25 15.75 27.97 -53.39
CA THR A 25 15.69 26.51 -53.57
C THR A 25 16.58 25.79 -52.55
N LEU A 26 17.78 26.31 -52.31
CA LEU A 26 18.70 25.77 -51.31
C LEU A 26 18.13 25.87 -49.89
N ILE A 27 17.53 27.01 -49.53
CA ILE A 27 16.90 27.22 -48.21
C ILE A 27 15.72 26.27 -48.03
N LEU A 28 14.90 26.05 -49.07
CA LEU A 28 13.78 25.11 -49.01
C LEU A 28 14.25 23.66 -48.84
N ILE A 29 15.32 23.25 -49.53
CA ILE A 29 15.90 21.91 -49.38
C ILE A 29 16.48 21.72 -47.98
N LEU A 30 17.25 22.69 -47.49
CA LEU A 30 17.81 22.65 -46.13
C LEU A 30 16.71 22.65 -45.07
N GLY A 31 15.72 23.53 -45.19
CA GLY A 31 14.57 23.60 -44.29
C GLY A 31 13.77 22.31 -44.30
N GLY A 32 13.50 21.75 -45.49
CA GLY A 32 12.82 20.46 -45.64
C GLY A 32 13.61 19.30 -45.04
N ALA A 33 14.93 19.26 -45.23
CA ALA A 33 15.80 18.24 -44.63
C ALA A 33 15.84 18.33 -43.10
N VAL A 34 15.86 19.56 -42.56
CA VAL A 34 15.79 19.80 -41.11
C VAL A 34 14.44 19.36 -40.56
N ILE A 35 13.33 19.75 -41.18
CA ILE A 35 11.96 19.35 -40.77
C ILE A 35 11.79 17.83 -40.86
N TRP A 36 12.31 17.20 -41.92
CA TRP A 36 12.28 15.75 -42.09
C TRP A 36 13.08 15.02 -41.00
N ASN A 37 14.28 15.52 -40.70
CA ASN A 37 15.12 14.98 -39.63
C ASN A 37 14.49 15.18 -38.25
N ASP A 38 13.85 16.34 -38.03
CA ASP A 38 13.12 16.66 -36.79
C ASP A 38 11.90 15.75 -36.58
N HIS A 39 11.11 15.47 -37.62
CA HIS A 39 9.98 14.53 -37.54
C HIS A 39 10.40 13.09 -37.22
N ILE A 40 11.52 12.62 -37.79
CA ILE A 40 12.04 11.28 -37.50
C ILE A 40 12.63 11.20 -36.09
N GLY A 41 13.23 12.28 -35.59
CA GLY A 41 13.80 12.37 -34.24
C GLY A 41 12.75 12.53 -33.12
N THR A 42 11.74 13.37 -33.33
CA THR A 42 10.69 13.68 -32.33
C THR A 42 9.79 12.48 -32.03
N THR A 43 9.53 11.61 -33.02
CA THR A 43 8.71 10.40 -32.82
C THR A 43 9.41 9.36 -31.94
N ARG A 44 10.76 9.29 -31.97
CA ARG A 44 11.54 8.40 -31.09
C ARG A 44 11.70 8.94 -29.68
N LEU A 45 11.76 10.27 -29.52
CA LEU A 45 11.82 10.94 -28.22
C LEU A 45 10.48 10.94 -27.46
N MET A 46 9.35 10.87 -28.17
CA MET A 46 8.02 10.74 -27.55
C MET A 46 7.76 9.34 -26.97
N LEU A 47 8.24 8.27 -27.62
CA LEU A 47 8.03 6.90 -27.16
C LEU A 47 8.96 6.51 -25.99
N GLN A 48 10.21 6.96 -26.00
CA GLN A 48 11.15 6.71 -24.88
C GLN A 48 10.80 7.49 -23.61
N ALA A 49 10.05 8.60 -23.73
CA ALA A 49 9.62 9.40 -22.59
C ALA A 49 8.41 8.80 -21.84
N GLU A 50 7.73 7.79 -22.38
CA GLU A 50 6.62 7.10 -21.69
C GLU A 50 7.09 5.79 -21.01
N ASP A 51 7.92 4.98 -21.67
CA ASP A 51 8.39 3.70 -21.12
C ASP A 51 9.30 3.88 -19.90
N GLU A 52 10.28 4.78 -19.95
CA GLU A 52 11.16 5.05 -18.79
C GLU A 52 10.39 5.69 -17.62
N ARG A 53 9.25 6.33 -17.87
CA ARG A 53 8.39 6.89 -16.82
C ARG A 53 7.53 5.81 -16.19
N PHE A 54 7.00 4.87 -16.97
CA PHE A 54 6.28 3.71 -16.44
C PHE A 54 7.18 2.79 -15.63
N GLU A 55 8.39 2.47 -16.11
CA GLU A 55 9.35 1.68 -15.33
C GLU A 55 9.76 2.40 -14.04
N ARG A 56 10.02 3.71 -14.09
CA ARG A 56 10.30 4.49 -12.87
C ARG A 56 9.11 4.57 -11.92
N ILE A 57 7.88 4.60 -12.41
CA ILE A 57 6.66 4.55 -11.60
C ILE A 57 6.52 3.16 -10.98
N ALA A 58 6.74 2.09 -11.74
CA ALA A 58 6.71 0.71 -11.26
C ALA A 58 7.78 0.45 -10.20
N ASP A 59 9.03 0.89 -10.43
CA ASP A 59 10.13 0.78 -9.48
C ASP A 59 9.88 1.60 -8.21
N ARG A 60 9.37 2.83 -8.35
CA ARG A 60 8.99 3.65 -7.19
C ARG A 60 7.83 3.04 -6.42
N THR A 61 6.86 2.46 -7.10
CA THR A 61 5.73 1.76 -6.47
C THR A 61 6.25 0.53 -5.73
N SER A 62 7.12 -0.27 -6.36
CA SER A 62 7.73 -1.46 -5.76
C SER A 62 8.61 -1.11 -4.54
N GLN A 63 9.48 -0.11 -4.66
CA GLN A 63 10.29 0.39 -3.55
C GLN A 63 9.43 0.98 -2.43
N TYR A 64 8.34 1.66 -2.78
CA TYR A 64 7.41 2.20 -1.79
C TYR A 64 6.65 1.08 -1.06
N LEU A 65 6.12 0.08 -1.79
CA LEU A 65 5.53 -1.11 -1.19
C LEU A 65 6.55 -1.81 -0.29
N HIS A 66 7.79 -1.99 -0.74
CA HIS A 66 8.85 -2.56 0.08
C HIS A 66 9.10 -1.75 1.37
N ASN A 67 9.14 -0.42 1.27
CA ASN A 67 9.31 0.48 2.41
C ASN A 67 8.08 0.55 3.33
N LEU A 68 6.88 0.26 2.82
CA LEU A 68 5.66 0.11 3.63
C LEU A 68 5.68 -1.20 4.42
N PHE A 69 6.09 -2.30 3.79
CA PHE A 69 6.03 -3.63 4.42
C PHE A 69 7.22 -3.91 5.36
N THR A 70 8.38 -3.27 5.16
CA THR A 70 9.59 -3.52 5.98
C THR A 70 9.41 -3.18 7.48
N PRO A 71 8.81 -2.04 7.87
CA PRO A 71 8.53 -1.74 9.27
C PRO A 71 7.54 -2.72 9.92
N VAL A 72 6.57 -3.22 9.14
CA VAL A 72 5.59 -4.22 9.59
C VAL A 72 6.29 -5.55 9.88
N VAL A 73 7.17 -5.96 8.97
CA VAL A 73 7.98 -7.17 9.10
C VAL A 73 8.83 -7.13 10.37
N ILE A 74 9.55 -6.04 10.63
CA ILE A 74 10.38 -5.88 11.83
C ILE A 74 9.50 -5.85 13.10
N THR A 75 8.34 -5.20 13.03
CA THR A 75 7.39 -5.14 14.15
C THR A 75 6.88 -6.53 14.53
N VAL A 76 6.41 -7.30 13.54
CA VAL A 76 5.92 -8.67 13.73
C VAL A 76 7.04 -9.57 14.23
N GLU A 77 8.24 -9.43 13.69
CA GLU A 77 9.40 -10.19 14.12
C GLU A 77 9.74 -9.90 15.58
N LEU A 78 9.84 -8.63 15.97
CA LEU A 78 10.13 -8.24 17.35
C LEU A 78 9.00 -8.64 18.32
N LEU A 79 7.73 -8.65 17.88
CA LEU A 79 6.61 -9.19 18.66
C LEU A 79 6.78 -10.68 18.95
N GLY A 80 7.36 -11.44 18.02
CA GLY A 80 7.67 -12.86 18.20
C GLY A 80 8.73 -13.16 19.27
N TRP A 81 9.37 -12.14 19.85
CA TRP A 81 10.37 -12.25 20.93
C TRP A 81 9.94 -11.61 22.24
N GLN A 82 8.76 -10.99 22.29
CA GLN A 82 8.23 -10.32 23.47
C GLN A 82 7.67 -11.34 24.48
N LYS A 83 7.53 -10.90 25.74
CA LYS A 83 6.82 -11.67 26.80
C LYS A 83 5.41 -12.09 26.38
N LEU A 84 4.81 -11.34 25.45
CA LEU A 84 3.52 -11.64 24.84
C LEU A 84 3.42 -13.10 24.35
N VAL A 85 4.49 -13.67 23.80
CA VAL A 85 4.48 -15.06 23.28
C VAL A 85 4.29 -16.10 24.38
N GLN A 86 4.71 -15.79 25.61
CA GLN A 86 4.61 -16.69 26.76
C GLN A 86 3.39 -16.37 27.65
N ALA A 87 2.60 -15.36 27.29
CA ALA A 87 1.51 -14.87 28.12
C ALA A 87 0.30 -15.79 28.05
N THR A 88 -0.15 -16.26 29.21
CA THR A 88 -1.25 -17.23 29.38
C THR A 88 -2.53 -16.59 29.89
N SER A 89 -2.49 -15.30 30.25
CA SER A 89 -3.65 -14.56 30.75
C SER A 89 -3.76 -13.17 30.14
N LEU A 90 -4.96 -12.59 30.16
CA LEU A 90 -5.19 -11.20 29.75
C LEU A 90 -4.23 -10.24 30.46
N GLU A 91 -4.04 -10.40 31.77
CA GLU A 91 -3.18 -9.52 32.58
C GLU A 91 -1.73 -9.55 32.12
N GLU A 92 -1.19 -10.74 31.82
CA GLU A 92 0.15 -10.88 31.25
C GLU A 92 0.26 -10.25 29.86
N ARG A 93 -0.76 -10.45 28.99
CA ARG A 93 -0.77 -9.88 27.64
C ARG A 93 -0.82 -8.35 27.67
N LEU A 94 -1.58 -7.77 28.60
CA LEU A 94 -1.68 -6.32 28.80
C LEU A 94 -0.34 -5.67 29.18
N THR A 95 0.61 -6.41 29.76
CA THR A 95 1.97 -5.87 30.02
C THR A 95 2.71 -5.48 28.73
N SER A 96 2.33 -6.06 27.58
CA SER A 96 2.91 -5.77 26.27
C SER A 96 2.20 -4.63 25.53
N LEU A 97 1.15 -4.06 26.11
CA LEU A 97 0.32 -3.03 25.47
C LEU A 97 1.11 -1.75 25.09
N PRO A 98 2.01 -1.21 25.93
CA PRO A 98 2.81 -0.04 25.54
C PRO A 98 3.70 -0.29 24.32
N TYR A 99 4.19 -1.52 24.18
CA TYR A 99 5.02 -1.93 23.05
C TYR A 99 4.19 -2.04 21.77
N LEU A 100 3.05 -2.74 21.82
CA LEU A 100 2.12 -2.86 20.68
C LEU A 100 1.64 -1.48 20.21
N ARG A 101 1.32 -0.57 21.14
CA ARG A 101 0.96 0.82 20.82
C ARG A 101 2.10 1.50 20.08
N LYS A 102 3.33 1.40 20.60
CA LYS A 102 4.48 2.07 19.98
C LYS A 102 4.75 1.56 18.56
N ALA A 103 4.59 0.26 18.36
CA ALA A 103 4.68 -0.36 17.05
C ALA A 103 3.62 0.17 16.06
N LEU A 104 2.35 0.25 16.48
CA LEU A 104 1.28 0.83 15.66
C LEU A 104 1.50 2.31 15.34
N GLU A 105 2.10 3.09 16.25
CA GLU A 105 2.49 4.48 15.99
C GLU A 105 3.56 4.59 14.88
N GLN A 106 4.46 3.62 14.77
CA GLN A 106 5.50 3.59 13.73
C GLN A 106 5.00 3.06 12.38
N ALA A 107 3.91 2.27 12.40
CA ALA A 107 3.32 1.67 11.22
C ALA A 107 1.84 2.09 11.08
N PRO A 108 1.54 3.38 10.78
CA PRO A 108 0.17 3.92 10.77
C PRO A 108 -0.74 3.30 9.71
N HIS A 109 -0.18 2.57 8.75
CA HIS A 109 -0.93 1.83 7.72
C HIS A 109 -1.45 0.47 8.23
N LEU A 110 -1.08 0.02 9.43
CA LEU A 110 -1.62 -1.18 10.05
C LEU A 110 -2.97 -0.89 10.71
N SER A 111 -3.92 -1.79 10.53
CA SER A 111 -5.21 -1.75 11.22
C SER A 111 -5.19 -2.48 12.56
N ALA A 112 -4.30 -3.45 12.75
CA ALA A 112 -4.15 -4.17 14.01
C ALA A 112 -2.82 -4.92 14.10
N LEU A 113 -2.40 -5.18 15.34
CA LEU A 113 -1.36 -6.14 15.70
C LEU A 113 -1.95 -7.16 16.66
N PHE A 114 -1.62 -8.43 16.50
CA PHE A 114 -2.21 -9.50 17.29
C PHE A 114 -1.36 -10.76 17.37
N ILE A 115 -1.76 -11.64 18.29
CA ILE A 115 -1.22 -12.97 18.48
C ILE A 115 -2.37 -13.96 18.65
N GLY A 116 -2.26 -15.12 18.02
CA GLY A 116 -3.06 -16.30 18.30
C GLY A 116 -2.19 -17.40 18.89
N TYR A 117 -2.71 -18.05 19.93
CA TYR A 117 -2.06 -19.16 20.62
C TYR A 117 -2.62 -20.50 20.12
N ASP A 118 -1.92 -21.60 20.38
CA ASP A 118 -2.29 -22.97 19.97
C ASP A 118 -3.49 -23.55 20.73
N ASP A 119 -3.68 -23.13 21.97
CA ASP A 119 -4.89 -23.37 22.75
C ASP A 119 -6.15 -22.68 22.18
N GLY A 120 -5.96 -21.70 21.29
CA GLY A 120 -7.02 -20.92 20.64
C GLY A 120 -7.31 -19.59 21.34
N ASP A 121 -6.50 -19.21 22.32
CA ASP A 121 -6.51 -17.87 22.87
C ASP A 121 -6.05 -16.84 21.85
N PHE A 122 -6.45 -15.59 22.07
CA PHE A 122 -6.19 -14.51 21.13
C PHE A 122 -6.02 -13.18 21.85
N PHE A 123 -5.15 -12.33 21.31
CA PHE A 123 -5.00 -10.97 21.78
C PHE A 123 -4.65 -10.02 20.65
N LEU A 124 -5.35 -8.90 20.58
CA LEU A 124 -5.25 -7.92 19.51
C LEU A 124 -5.27 -6.51 20.08
N LEU A 125 -4.42 -5.65 19.52
CA LEU A 125 -4.50 -4.20 19.67
C LEU A 125 -4.82 -3.56 18.31
N ARG A 126 -5.82 -2.66 18.31
CA ARG A 126 -6.23 -1.89 17.14
C ARG A 126 -6.32 -0.40 17.45
N PRO A 127 -5.81 0.49 16.57
CA PRO A 127 -6.12 1.91 16.63
C PRO A 127 -7.60 2.18 16.32
N LEU A 128 -8.19 3.12 17.04
CA LEU A 128 -9.55 3.63 16.83
C LEU A 128 -9.50 5.14 16.53
N PRO A 129 -9.14 5.55 15.30
CA PRO A 129 -9.19 6.95 14.90
C PRO A 129 -10.62 7.50 14.95
N ASP A 130 -10.76 8.82 14.97
CA ASP A 130 -12.06 9.50 15.11
C ASP A 130 -13.05 9.15 13.99
N ASP A 131 -12.55 8.91 12.79
CA ASP A 131 -13.33 8.54 11.61
C ASP A 131 -13.57 7.02 11.45
N SER A 132 -13.16 6.21 12.45
CA SER A 132 -13.29 4.76 12.34
C SER A 132 -14.77 4.33 12.31
N PRO A 133 -15.19 3.52 11.32
CA PRO A 133 -16.56 3.02 11.23
C PRO A 133 -16.93 2.12 12.42
N LEU A 134 -15.93 1.56 13.11
CA LEU A 134 -16.12 0.70 14.28
C LEU A 134 -16.69 1.46 15.49
N ARG A 135 -16.55 2.79 15.54
CA ARG A 135 -16.98 3.56 16.72
C ARG A 135 -18.48 3.44 16.96
N GLN A 136 -19.26 3.44 15.88
CA GLN A 136 -20.71 3.30 15.94
C GLN A 136 -21.13 1.87 16.26
N THR A 137 -20.52 0.87 15.60
CA THR A 137 -20.89 -0.54 15.80
C THR A 137 -20.48 -1.09 17.17
N LEU A 138 -19.44 -0.53 17.77
CA LEU A 138 -18.91 -0.95 19.07
C LEU A 138 -19.27 -0.01 20.23
N ASN A 139 -20.17 0.97 20.04
CA ASN A 139 -20.56 1.96 21.07
C ASN A 139 -19.34 2.56 21.80
N THR A 140 -18.33 2.94 21.02
CA THR A 140 -17.01 3.30 21.54
C THR A 140 -17.05 4.64 22.30
N PRO A 141 -16.45 4.74 23.50
CA PRO A 141 -16.32 6.02 24.22
C PRO A 141 -15.61 7.08 23.38
N GLU A 142 -16.04 8.35 23.46
CA GLU A 142 -15.51 9.44 22.62
C GLU A 142 -13.98 9.58 22.71
N SER A 143 -13.40 9.51 23.92
CA SER A 143 -11.97 9.61 24.14
C SER A 143 -11.16 8.35 23.78
N ALA A 144 -11.81 7.26 23.35
CA ALA A 144 -11.11 6.03 23.01
C ALA A 144 -10.27 6.19 21.74
N ARG A 145 -9.03 5.71 21.83
CA ARG A 145 -8.01 5.75 20.77
C ARG A 145 -7.50 4.36 20.41
N TYR A 146 -7.70 3.38 21.29
CA TYR A 146 -7.34 2.00 21.04
C TYR A 146 -8.42 1.03 21.54
N LEU A 147 -8.55 -0.08 20.84
CA LEU A 147 -9.33 -1.24 21.24
C LEU A 147 -8.39 -2.42 21.45
N VAL A 148 -8.49 -3.04 22.62
CA VAL A 148 -7.95 -4.37 22.89
C VAL A 148 -9.07 -5.38 22.78
N GLN A 149 -8.79 -6.48 22.06
CA GLN A 149 -9.65 -7.65 22.04
C GLN A 149 -8.85 -8.81 22.60
N SER A 150 -9.40 -9.50 23.58
CA SER A 150 -8.80 -10.70 24.16
C SER A 150 -9.81 -11.84 24.13
N MET A 151 -9.30 -13.05 23.97
CA MET A 151 -10.05 -14.29 24.08
C MET A 151 -9.29 -15.23 25.00
N GLU A 152 -10.00 -15.74 25.99
CA GLU A 152 -9.52 -16.75 26.94
C GLU A 152 -10.37 -18.02 26.80
N ARG A 153 -9.73 -19.18 26.67
CA ARG A 153 -10.36 -20.50 26.60
C ARG A 153 -10.04 -21.30 27.86
N ASP A 154 -10.76 -20.99 28.94
CA ASP A 154 -10.53 -21.58 30.26
C ASP A 154 -10.81 -23.10 30.32
N ALA A 155 -11.68 -23.61 29.43
CA ALA A 155 -12.04 -25.03 29.36
C ALA A 155 -12.50 -25.42 27.94
N PRO A 156 -12.51 -26.73 27.60
CA PRO A 156 -13.00 -27.20 26.31
C PRO A 156 -14.45 -26.73 26.05
N GLY A 157 -14.63 -25.86 25.06
CA GLY A 157 -15.94 -25.30 24.69
C GLY A 157 -16.36 -24.02 25.43
N ALA A 158 -15.61 -23.59 26.45
CA ALA A 158 -15.80 -22.30 27.11
C ALA A 158 -14.81 -21.28 26.52
N ALA A 159 -15.33 -20.14 26.05
CA ALA A 159 -14.52 -19.05 25.52
C ALA A 159 -15.09 -17.73 26.03
N THR A 160 -14.23 -16.89 26.61
CA THR A 160 -14.61 -15.58 27.13
C THR A 160 -13.92 -14.51 26.31
N GLY A 161 -14.70 -13.78 25.51
CA GLY A 161 -14.20 -12.58 24.85
C GLY A 161 -14.20 -11.39 25.81
N THR A 162 -13.17 -10.56 25.75
CA THR A 162 -13.11 -9.27 26.47
C THR A 162 -12.69 -8.16 25.55
N TYR A 163 -13.47 -7.07 25.50
CA TYR A 163 -13.10 -5.83 24.82
C TYR A 163 -12.69 -4.79 25.87
N LEU A 164 -11.55 -4.13 25.66
CA LEU A 164 -11.11 -3.02 26.49
C LEU A 164 -10.81 -1.80 25.61
N PHE A 165 -11.41 -0.68 25.96
CA PHE A 165 -11.23 0.60 25.28
C PHE A 165 -10.25 1.45 26.08
N TYR A 166 -9.26 2.00 25.38
CA TYR A 166 -8.19 2.78 25.97
C TYR A 166 -8.12 4.18 25.36
N ASP A 167 -7.74 5.17 26.16
CA ASP A 167 -7.35 6.49 25.65
C ASP A 167 -5.95 6.49 25.01
N ALA A 168 -5.45 7.66 24.61
CA ALA A 168 -4.13 7.81 23.98
C ALA A 168 -2.96 7.42 24.91
N GLN A 169 -3.17 7.55 26.23
CA GLN A 169 -2.18 7.29 27.28
C GLN A 169 -2.24 5.84 27.80
N LEU A 170 -3.10 5.00 27.22
CA LEU A 170 -3.38 3.63 27.66
C LEU A 170 -4.03 3.55 29.04
N ASN A 171 -4.84 4.55 29.42
CA ASN A 171 -5.77 4.40 30.53
C ASN A 171 -7.03 3.66 30.05
N VAL A 172 -7.50 2.68 30.82
CA VAL A 172 -8.73 1.96 30.53
C VAL A 172 -9.91 2.91 30.71
N LEU A 173 -10.69 3.09 29.65
CA LEU A 173 -11.93 3.88 29.66
C LEU A 173 -13.14 2.99 29.92
N HIS A 174 -13.16 1.81 29.30
CA HIS A 174 -14.27 0.89 29.37
C HIS A 174 -13.79 -0.55 29.18
N ARG A 175 -14.41 -1.48 29.91
CA ARG A 175 -14.20 -2.92 29.76
C ARG A 175 -15.57 -3.58 29.57
N GLU A 176 -15.67 -4.39 28.53
CA GLU A 176 -16.90 -5.07 28.13
C GLU A 176 -16.62 -6.57 27.95
N LEU A 177 -17.37 -7.40 28.67
CA LEU A 177 -17.34 -8.85 28.46
C LEU A 177 -18.20 -9.20 27.24
N ARG A 178 -17.68 -10.09 26.41
CA ARG A 178 -18.30 -10.57 25.17
C ARG A 178 -18.38 -12.09 25.20
N PRO A 179 -19.29 -12.67 26.01
CA PRO A 179 -19.41 -14.13 26.14
C PRO A 179 -19.82 -14.82 24.83
N ASP A 180 -20.52 -14.11 23.95
CA ASP A 180 -20.97 -14.63 22.64
C ASP A 180 -19.92 -14.45 21.51
N TYR A 181 -18.72 -13.95 21.83
CA TYR A 181 -17.68 -13.71 20.81
C TYR A 181 -17.04 -15.05 20.39
N GLN A 182 -17.51 -15.63 19.29
CA GLN A 182 -17.05 -16.95 18.82
C GLN A 182 -15.86 -16.87 17.85
N PHE A 183 -14.78 -16.20 18.26
CA PHE A 183 -13.56 -16.12 17.47
C PHE A 183 -12.57 -17.24 17.81
N ASP A 184 -12.07 -17.95 16.80
CA ASP A 184 -10.94 -18.90 16.94
C ASP A 184 -9.84 -18.53 15.93
N PRO A 185 -8.63 -18.11 16.38
CA PRO A 185 -7.55 -17.74 15.48
C PRO A 185 -7.08 -18.92 14.62
N ARG A 186 -7.21 -20.16 15.10
CA ARG A 186 -6.67 -21.37 14.45
C ARG A 186 -7.42 -21.77 13.18
N GLN A 187 -8.65 -21.28 13.06
CA GLN A 187 -9.49 -21.47 11.87
C GLN A 187 -9.25 -20.39 10.80
N ARG A 188 -8.40 -19.40 11.09
CA ARG A 188 -8.17 -18.28 10.19
C ARG A 188 -7.03 -18.57 9.21
N PRO A 189 -7.11 -18.07 7.96
CA PRO A 189 -6.09 -18.33 6.94
C PRO A 189 -4.68 -17.96 7.40
N TRP A 190 -4.52 -16.79 8.03
CA TRP A 190 -3.22 -16.30 8.50
C TRP A 190 -2.53 -17.25 9.49
N TYR A 191 -3.31 -17.89 10.36
CA TYR A 191 -2.77 -18.80 11.36
C TYR A 191 -2.36 -20.13 10.72
N GLN A 192 -3.23 -20.71 9.90
CA GLN A 192 -2.98 -21.98 9.22
C GLN A 192 -1.78 -21.90 8.26
N MET A 193 -1.70 -20.79 7.50
CA MET A 193 -0.61 -20.57 6.56
C MET A 193 0.73 -20.40 7.29
N ALA A 194 0.76 -19.60 8.36
CA ALA A 194 1.99 -19.38 9.13
C ALA A 194 2.43 -20.61 9.93
N LEU A 195 1.51 -21.49 10.36
CA LEU A 195 1.91 -22.75 11.01
C LEU A 195 2.69 -23.68 10.08
N GLY A 196 2.30 -23.71 8.80
CA GLY A 196 2.93 -24.56 7.78
C GLY A 196 4.29 -24.06 7.27
N GLN A 197 4.70 -22.85 7.64
CA GLN A 197 5.92 -22.21 7.12
C GLN A 197 6.79 -21.66 8.25
N VAL A 198 8.11 -21.74 8.10
CA VAL A 198 9.05 -21.08 9.02
C VAL A 198 9.15 -19.59 8.70
N GLU A 199 8.93 -19.24 7.44
CA GLU A 199 9.02 -17.88 6.93
C GLU A 199 7.69 -17.12 7.05
N ARG A 200 7.78 -15.80 6.88
CA ARG A 200 6.64 -14.89 6.94
C ARG A 200 5.67 -15.20 5.80
N THR A 201 4.39 -15.20 6.11
CA THR A 201 3.34 -15.48 5.14
C THR A 201 2.39 -14.28 5.02
N TYR A 202 2.00 -13.98 3.79
CA TYR A 202 0.93 -13.03 3.48
C TYR A 202 -0.30 -13.83 3.05
N THR A 203 -1.45 -13.50 3.62
CA THR A 203 -2.72 -14.06 3.14
C THR A 203 -3.17 -13.35 1.87
N GLU A 204 -3.96 -14.03 1.06
CA GLU A 204 -4.89 -13.37 0.14
C GLU A 204 -5.87 -12.48 0.91
N SER A 205 -6.52 -11.55 0.22
CA SER A 205 -7.52 -10.68 0.85
C SER A 205 -8.74 -11.48 1.33
N TYR A 206 -9.15 -11.29 2.58
CA TYR A 206 -10.30 -11.95 3.19
C TYR A 206 -11.07 -11.00 4.12
N LEU A 207 -12.26 -11.41 4.54
CA LEU A 207 -13.08 -10.64 5.47
C LEU A 207 -12.59 -10.81 6.91
N PHE A 208 -12.22 -9.71 7.57
CA PHE A 208 -11.84 -9.69 8.97
C PHE A 208 -13.04 -9.90 9.89
N PHE A 209 -12.86 -10.73 10.92
CA PHE A 209 -13.96 -11.23 11.75
C PHE A 209 -14.69 -10.11 12.52
N THR A 210 -13.94 -9.27 13.24
CA THR A 210 -14.54 -8.19 14.03
C THR A 210 -15.06 -7.08 13.14
N THR A 211 -14.21 -6.59 12.23
CA THR A 211 -14.46 -5.32 11.55
C THR A 211 -15.33 -5.47 10.32
N HIS A 212 -15.44 -6.68 9.77
CA HIS A 212 -16.07 -6.95 8.47
C HIS A 212 -15.46 -6.10 7.34
N GLU A 213 -14.22 -5.64 7.51
CA GLU A 213 -13.43 -5.04 6.44
C GLU A 213 -12.71 -6.14 5.66
N VAL A 214 -12.50 -5.91 4.37
CA VAL A 214 -11.64 -6.77 3.54
C VAL A 214 -10.20 -6.29 3.65
N GLY A 215 -9.29 -7.23 3.89
CA GLY A 215 -7.87 -6.94 4.04
C GLY A 215 -7.00 -8.18 3.93
N ALA A 216 -5.70 -7.97 4.03
CA ALA A 216 -4.69 -9.02 4.05
C ALA A 216 -3.96 -9.01 5.40
N THR A 217 -3.49 -10.17 5.83
CA THR A 217 -2.72 -10.32 7.06
C THR A 217 -1.30 -10.76 6.72
N LEU A 218 -0.30 -10.07 7.27
CA LEU A 218 1.05 -10.61 7.41
C LEU A 218 1.09 -11.42 8.70
N ALA A 219 1.51 -12.68 8.62
CA ALA A 219 1.63 -13.55 9.77
C ALA A 219 2.99 -14.24 9.82
N GLN A 220 3.46 -14.52 11.03
CA GLN A 220 4.69 -15.23 11.29
C GLN A 220 4.53 -16.12 12.51
N ARG A 221 5.00 -17.36 12.40
CA ARG A 221 5.09 -18.27 13.54
C ARG A 221 6.17 -17.77 14.50
N THR A 222 5.88 -17.77 15.80
CA THR A 222 6.85 -17.37 16.83
C THR A 222 8.01 -18.36 16.90
N ALA A 223 9.16 -17.94 17.42
CA ALA A 223 10.35 -18.80 17.54
C ALA A 223 10.10 -20.03 18.43
N ALA A 224 9.20 -19.91 19.42
CA ALA A 224 8.77 -21.02 20.27
C ALA A 224 7.90 -22.06 19.52
N GLY A 225 7.35 -21.72 18.36
CA GLY A 225 6.60 -22.62 17.49
C GLY A 225 5.13 -22.86 17.86
N THR A 226 4.68 -22.34 19.01
CA THR A 226 3.33 -22.58 19.55
C THR A 226 2.34 -21.45 19.30
N SER A 227 2.78 -20.33 18.73
CA SER A 227 1.92 -19.17 18.51
C SER A 227 2.22 -18.52 17.18
N VAL A 228 1.26 -17.75 16.68
CA VAL A 228 1.41 -16.99 15.44
C VAL A 228 1.09 -15.53 15.74
N VAL A 229 2.03 -14.65 15.39
CA VAL A 229 1.84 -13.20 15.44
C VAL A 229 1.40 -12.70 14.08
N GLY A 230 0.56 -11.67 14.06
CA GLY A 230 0.00 -11.12 12.83
C GLY A 230 -0.20 -9.62 12.87
N ALA A 231 -0.24 -9.05 11.67
CA ALA A 231 -0.53 -7.64 11.41
C ALA A 231 -1.54 -7.54 10.26
N ASP A 232 -2.63 -6.80 10.49
CA ASP A 232 -3.69 -6.63 9.50
C ASP A 232 -3.53 -5.33 8.71
N LEU A 233 -3.66 -5.42 7.39
CA LEU A 233 -3.78 -4.28 6.48
C LEU A 233 -5.13 -4.34 5.78
N THR A 234 -5.93 -3.28 5.93
CA THR A 234 -7.21 -3.18 5.20
C THR A 234 -6.99 -2.70 3.76
N LEU A 235 -7.84 -3.13 2.82
CA LEU A 235 -7.81 -2.59 1.45
C LEU A 235 -8.04 -1.08 1.43
N ARG A 236 -8.82 -0.55 2.37
CA ARG A 236 -9.02 0.89 2.56
C ARG A 236 -7.70 1.60 2.89
N GLN A 237 -6.92 1.09 3.84
CA GLN A 237 -5.61 1.67 4.18
C GLN A 237 -4.63 1.59 3.01
N ILE A 238 -4.59 0.45 2.31
CA ILE A 238 -3.77 0.29 1.10
C ILE A 238 -4.20 1.32 0.05
N SER A 239 -5.49 1.51 -0.17
CA SER A 239 -6.03 2.50 -1.10
C SER A 239 -5.68 3.94 -0.71
N THR A 240 -5.81 4.33 0.56
CA THR A 240 -5.42 5.66 1.05
C THR A 240 -3.94 5.93 0.82
N VAL A 241 -3.10 4.93 1.11
CA VAL A 241 -1.66 4.97 0.91
C VAL A 241 -1.31 5.11 -0.58
N LEU A 242 -1.99 4.38 -1.46
CA LEU A 242 -1.84 4.50 -2.92
C LEU A 242 -2.37 5.83 -3.47
N ALA A 243 -3.45 6.37 -2.90
CA ALA A 243 -4.06 7.63 -3.36
C ALA A 243 -3.22 8.86 -2.96
N THR A 244 -2.64 8.84 -1.76
CA THR A 244 -1.70 9.87 -1.29
C THR A 244 -0.36 9.81 -2.00
N SER A 245 0.03 8.62 -2.44
CA SER A 245 1.19 8.40 -3.29
C SER A 245 0.82 8.69 -4.74
N ARG A 246 0.91 9.96 -5.13
CA ARG A 246 0.59 10.52 -6.47
C ARG A 246 1.21 9.70 -7.64
N PHE A 247 0.60 8.56 -7.99
CA PHE A 247 1.00 7.67 -9.08
C PHE A 247 0.06 7.76 -10.29
N LEU A 248 -1.08 8.46 -10.16
CA LEU A 248 -1.99 8.72 -11.27
C LEU A 248 -1.76 10.14 -11.82
N PRO A 249 -1.49 10.30 -13.13
CA PRO A 249 -1.50 11.62 -13.75
C PRO A 249 -2.90 12.22 -13.60
N SER A 250 -2.98 13.47 -13.17
CA SER A 250 -4.19 14.28 -13.33
C SER A 250 -4.49 14.40 -14.83
N ALA A 251 -5.72 14.05 -15.19
CA ALA A 251 -6.28 14.17 -16.53
C ALA A 251 -6.24 15.60 -17.06
#